data_AF-A0A2K4X9P9-F1
#
_entry.id   AF-A0A2K4X9P9-F1
#
_cell.length_a   1.000
_cell.length_b   1.000
_cell.length_c   1.000
_cell.angle_alpha   90.00
_cell.angle_beta   90.00
_cell.angle_gamma   90.00
#
_symmetry.space_group_name_H-M   'P 1'
#
loop_
_entity.id
_entity.type
_entity.pdbx_description
1 polymer ?
#
loop_
_entity_poly.entity_id
_entity_poly.type
_entity_poly.pdbx_seq_one_letter_code
_entity_poly.pdbx_strand_id
1 'polypeptide(L)' 'MAKWVLYHTDGCHLCEQAEQLVTNLLDTSSSLELVDIITDEQLINKYQTRIPVLKSEQGLQLYWPFSAHSAREFMTQAD' A
#
# COMPACT_ATOMS: atom_id res chain seq x y z
N MET A 1 -1.35 12.54 9.98
CA MET A 1 -0.56 11.36 9.56
C MET A 1 -1.23 10.82 8.31
N ALA A 2 -0.50 10.15 7.42
CA ALA A 2 -1.14 9.57 6.24
C ALA A 2 -2.01 8.38 6.67
N LYS A 3 -3.27 8.38 6.23
CA LYS A 3 -4.23 7.32 6.58
C LYS A 3 -3.82 5.97 5.99
N TRP A 4 -3.14 6.02 4.84
CA TRP A 4 -2.68 4.85 4.10
C TRP A 4 -1.22 5.00 3.70
N VAL A 5 -0.45 3.91 3.81
CA VAL A 5 0.92 3.82 3.35
C VAL A 5 1.03 2.67 2.36
N LEU A 6 1.56 2.91 1.17
CA LEU A 6 1.88 1.87 0.20
C LEU A 6 3.40 1.70 0.15
N TYR A 7 3.87 0.55 0.62
CA TYR A 7 5.27 0.15 0.51
C TYR A 7 5.53 -0.36 -0.91
N HIS A 8 6.44 0.29 -1.61
CA HIS A 8 6.76 0.01 -3.00
C HIS A 8 8.26 0.14 -3.26
N THR A 9 8.66 -0.05 -4.52
CA THR A 9 9.96 0.40 -5.02
C THR A 9 9.82 0.84 -6.48
N ASP A 10 10.69 1.73 -6.94
CA ASP A 10 10.74 2.15 -8.34
C ASP A 10 11.04 0.99 -9.30
N GLY A 11 10.53 1.08 -10.53
CA GLY A 11 10.72 0.03 -11.55
C GLY A 11 9.91 -1.25 -11.33
N CYS A 12 8.96 -1.26 -10.39
CA CYS A 12 8.10 -2.41 -10.12
C CYS A 12 6.69 -2.23 -10.73
N HIS A 13 6.44 -2.91 -11.85
CA HIS A 13 5.13 -2.92 -12.54
C HIS A 13 3.96 -3.27 -11.61
N LEU A 14 4.16 -4.19 -10.67
CA LEU A 14 3.12 -4.59 -9.72
C LEU A 14 2.77 -3.44 -8.77
N CYS A 15 3.75 -2.64 -8.38
CA CYS A 15 3.54 -1.48 -7.51
C CYS A 15 2.71 -0.41 -8.22
N GLU A 16 2.97 -0.15 -9.50
CA GLU A 16 2.16 0.79 -10.29
C GLU A 16 0.70 0.35 -10.36
N GLN A 17 0.43 -0.96 -10.54
CA GLN A 17 -0.93 -1.48 -10.54
C GLN A 17 -1.61 -1.32 -9.18
N ALA A 18 -0.90 -1.62 -8.09
CA ALA A 18 -1.43 -1.45 -6.74
C ALA A 18 -1.69 0.02 -6.39
N GLU A 19 -0.78 0.92 -6.75
CA GLU A 19 -0.92 2.37 -6.53
C GLU A 19 -2.14 2.92 -7.29
N GLN A 20 -2.29 2.56 -8.57
CA GLN A 20 -3.44 2.95 -9.38
C GLN A 20 -4.75 2.45 -8.76
N LEU A 21 -4.79 1.19 -8.31
CA LEU A 21 -5.96 0.63 -7.65
C LEU A 21 -6.28 1.38 -6.36
N VAL A 22 -5.30 1.57 -5.48
CA VAL A 22 -5.49 2.25 -4.20
C VAL A 22 -5.92 3.69 -4.41
N THR A 23 -5.24 4.44 -5.28
CA THR A 23 -5.55 5.85 -5.58
C THR A 23 -6.97 6.02 -6.10
N ASN A 24 -7.47 5.11 -6.94
CA ASN A 24 -8.85 5.15 -7.43
C ASN A 24 -9.91 4.87 -6.33
N LEU A 25 -9.51 4.23 -5.23
CA LEU A 25 -10.40 3.91 -4.12
C LEU A 25 -10.40 4.96 -3.02
N LEU A 26 -9.41 5.84 -2.99
CA LEU A 26 -9.28 6.86 -1.98
C LEU A 26 -10.19 8.05 -2.27
N ASP A 27 -11.00 8.43 -1.29
CA ASP A 27 -11.70 9.70 -1.30
C ASP A 27 -10.71 10.88 -1.17
N THR A 28 -11.14 12.06 -1.61
CA THR A 28 -10.38 13.32 -1.54
C THR A 28 -9.91 13.70 -0.13
N SER A 29 -10.51 13.12 0.90
CA SER A 29 -10.16 13.33 2.31
C SER A 29 -9.10 12.36 2.83
N SER A 30 -8.80 11.28 2.10
CA SER A 30 -7.83 10.26 2.52
C SER A 30 -6.48 10.49 1.85
N SER A 31 -5.40 10.48 2.63
CA SER A 31 -4.03 10.63 2.12
C SER A 31 -3.35 9.28 1.95
N LEU A 32 -2.68 9.10 0.82
CA LEU A 32 -1.78 7.97 0.54
C LEU A 32 -0.33 8.47 0.60
N GLU A 33 0.49 7.77 1.38
CA GLU A 33 1.94 7.95 1.39
C GLU A 33 2.60 6.78 0.67
N LEU A 34 3.52 7.10 -0.22
CA LEU A 34 4.34 6.14 -0.96
C LEU A 34 5.70 6.03 -0.27
N VAL A 35 6.03 4.84 0.22
CA VAL A 35 7.30 4.59 0.92
C VAL A 35 8.13 3.61 0.12
N ASP A 36 9.27 4.08 -0.38
CA ASP A 36 10.22 3.22 -1.08
C ASP A 36 10.99 2.36 -0.07
N ILE A 37 10.82 1.05 -0.15
CA ILE A 37 11.44 0.11 0.79
C ILE A 37 12.97 0.10 0.69
N ILE A 38 13.56 0.53 -0.43
CA ILE A 38 15.03 0.51 -0.60
C ILE A 38 15.74 1.56 0.26
N THR A 39 14.98 2.50 0.82
CA THR A 39 15.50 3.56 1.68
C THR A 39 15.86 3.07 3.09
N ASP A 40 15.38 1.89 3.49
CA ASP A 40 15.57 1.35 4.83
C ASP A 40 15.76 -0.18 4.83
N GLU A 41 16.87 -0.66 5.40
CA GLU A 41 17.22 -2.08 5.40
C GLU A 41 16.19 -2.96 6.13
N GLN A 42 15.48 -2.44 7.13
CA GLN A 42 14.41 -3.18 7.81
C GLN A 42 13.20 -3.37 6.88
N LEU A 43 12.83 -2.35 6.11
CA LEU A 43 11.77 -2.43 5.10
C LEU A 43 12.13 -3.39 3.98
N ILE A 44 13.39 -3.38 3.50
CA ILE A 44 13.88 -4.37 2.52
C ILE A 44 13.73 -5.77 3.08
N ASN A 45 14.27 -6.05 4.27
CA ASN A 45 14.22 -7.37 4.88
C ASN A 45 12.76 -7.85 5.04
N LYS A 46 11.86 -6.95 5.42
CA LYS A 46 10.45 -7.26 5.66
C LYS A 46 9.61 -7.43 4.39
N TYR A 47 9.84 -6.63 3.36
CA TYR A 47 8.92 -6.50 2.23
C TYR A 47 9.51 -6.76 0.84
N GLN A 48 10.82 -6.96 0.68
CA GLN A 48 11.45 -7.16 -0.65
C GLN A 48 10.77 -8.23 -1.53
N THR A 49 10.18 -9.28 -0.92
CA THR A 49 9.48 -10.37 -1.63
C THR A 49 7.96 -10.23 -1.62
N ARG A 50 7.44 -9.15 -1.02
CA ARG A 50 6.01 -8.96 -0.73
C ARG A 50 5.44 -7.64 -1.24
N ILE A 51 6.27 -6.69 -1.66
CA ILE A 51 5.80 -5.45 -2.28
C ILE A 51 5.01 -5.76 -3.55
N PRO A 52 3.93 -5.00 -3.83
CA PRO A 52 3.42 -3.87 -3.04
C PRO A 52 2.62 -4.28 -1.79
N VAL A 53 2.76 -3.50 -0.71
CA VAL A 53 2.01 -3.72 0.56
C VAL A 53 1.30 -2.45 0.98
N LEU A 54 -0.03 -2.50 1.06
CA LEU A 54 -0.85 -1.42 1.62
C LEU A 54 -0.93 -1.58 3.13
N LYS A 55 -0.76 -0.49 3.88
CA LYS A 55 -0.85 -0.46 5.33
C LYS A 55 -1.78 0.67 5.78
N SER A 56 -2.65 0.40 6.74
CA SER A 56 -3.49 1.43 7.37
C SER A 56 -2.76 2.15 8.51
N GLU A 57 -3.26 3.31 8.92
CA GLU A 57 -2.78 4.02 10.11
C GLU A 57 -2.83 3.13 11.37
N GLN A 58 -3.82 2.24 11.47
CA GLN A 58 -3.98 1.27 12.56
C GLN A 58 -2.95 0.12 12.53
N GLY A 59 -2.12 0.04 11.47
CA GLY A 59 -1.07 -0.96 11.32
C GLY A 59 -1.49 -2.25 10.64
N LEU A 60 -2.75 -2.37 10.20
CA LEU A 60 -3.22 -3.49 9.38
C LEU A 60 -2.54 -3.47 8.02
N GLN A 61 -2.29 -4.63 7.43
CA GLN A 61 -1.55 -4.77 6.18
C GLN A 61 -2.30 -5.64 5.18
N LEU A 62 -2.39 -5.17 3.94
CA LEU A 62 -2.90 -5.91 2.80
C LEU A 62 -1.75 -6.12 1.80
N TYR A 63 -1.45 -7.37 1.54
CA TYR A 63 -0.38 -7.79 0.64
C TYR A 63 -0.93 -8.04 -0.76
N TRP A 64 -0.17 -7.66 -1.78
CA TRP A 64 -0.45 -8.05 -3.16
C TRP A 64 -0.41 -9.57 -3.33
N PRO A 65 -1.21 -10.17 -4.24
CA PRO A 65 -2.20 -9.55 -5.13
C PRO A 65 -3.55 -9.27 -4.47
N PHE A 66 -4.14 -8.11 -4.78
CA PHE A 66 -5.49 -7.76 -4.37
C PHE A 66 -6.27 -7.08 -5.51
N SER A 67 -7.57 -7.29 -5.55
CA SER A 67 -8.49 -6.60 -6.47
C SER A 67 -9.06 -5.33 -5.82
N ALA A 68 -9.64 -4.44 -6.63
CA ALA A 68 -10.33 -3.25 -6.14
C ALA A 68 -11.37 -3.57 -5.05
N HIS A 69 -12.09 -4.69 -5.19
CA HIS A 69 -13.06 -5.14 -4.19
C HIS A 69 -12.39 -5.48 -2.85
N SER A 70 -11.36 -6.31 -2.84
CA SER A 70 -10.63 -6.68 -1.62
C SER A 70 -9.95 -5.47 -0.96
N ALA A 71 -9.41 -4.55 -1.76
CA ALA A 71 -8.82 -3.31 -1.26
C ALA A 71 -9.88 -2.40 -0.61
N ARG A 72 -11.06 -2.25 -1.20
CA ARG A 72 -12.17 -1.50 -0.59
C ARG A 72 -12.64 -2.10 0.72
N GLU A 73 -12.83 -3.41 0.76
CA GLU A 73 -13.23 -4.12 1.98
C GLU A 73 -12.19 -3.96 3.08
N PHE A 74 -10.90 -4.05 2.72
CA PHE A 74 -9.81 -3.78 3.64
C PHE A 74 -9.83 -2.34 4.14
N MET A 75 -10.01 -1.36 3.25
CA MET A 75 -10.06 0.05 3.61
C MET A 75 -11.24 0.40 4.53
N THR A 76 -12.38 -0.27 4.34
CA THR A 76 -13.58 -0.10 5.17
C THR A 76 -13.39 -0.71 6.56
N GLN A 77 -12.69 -1.83 6.66
CA GLN A 77 -12.40 -2.50 7.94
C GLN A 77 -11.30 -1.82 8.75
N ALA A 78 -10.38 -1.12 8.07
CA ALA A 78 -9.20 -0.51 8.67
C ALA A 78 -9.31 1.03 8.80
N ASP A 79 -10.51 1.59 8.53
CA ASP A 79 -10.91 2.97 8.84
C ASP A 79 -10.88 3.25 10.35
#